data_AF-A0A165CC83-F1
#
_entry.id   AF-A0A165CC83-F1
#
_cell.length_a   1.000
_cell.length_b   1.000
_cell.length_c   1.000
_cell.angle_alpha   90.00
_cell.angle_beta   90.00
_cell.angle_gamma   90.00
#
_symmetry.space_group_name_H-M   'P 1'
#
loop_
_entity.id
_entity.type
_entity.pdbx_description
1 polymer ?
#
loop_
_entity_poly.entity_id
_entity_poly.type
_entity_poly.pdbx_seq_one_letter_code
_entity_poly.pdbx_strand_id
1 'polypeptide(L)'
;MCALTALLFSLVFLLGIATEFNLFPRPHTTALGTHSGTVDYDFPDFNKIVHHYTLSESEIGLDNPIRRLMFVGDVHGMNKSLHDLLSAVSYKPETDTLIFAGDIMAKSTHAGSLAVLDFITQHKCGGTPGPVYAVRGNHDQMVVQWRAWRDWFEPLQLTFPEPSRIDAAKDKKPDRPVRTGREFLRLIEHEWMHDVRTDPKSSADPNAWADTARKRAAGTWRAEWWRRIPHFGKGREKKDWAIFGDHYWLAREMTMAQRECLYSLPLVIHAPSEHFFVVHAGILPSDPTLPLLDEHQPLAHPPVLDVSGADVDIEGDDDDITIISRIVHVQQLLSTSTLTRSSPRKNETLEELRTAQEKAIMTDIPTNRDPWVLLNMRGVRKTGKVTRNNDKGTPWSKIWNNQIGRCRGFDNSSSSMPDAPRIYDIKRPFTRPNPGDDSDSETILLPCEPASVVYGHAATRGLDVKRWSVGIDTGCLYGWRLTTLILQRPNGSDIESRYPESEVDDDGVYQDEDNWYSAGIARSDGQWEEPEMPSRRRRRKTRRVEFGDKGSGLDARLVSIKCPKMGDFA
;
A
#
# COMPACT_ATOMS: atom_id res chain seq x y z
N MET A 1 -66.77 -8.45 26.92
CA MET A 1 -65.80 -7.38 26.62
C MET A 1 -64.34 -7.78 26.87
N CYS A 2 -64.01 -8.68 27.81
CA CYS A 2 -62.61 -9.10 28.04
C CYS A 2 -61.99 -10.04 26.98
N ALA A 3 -62.80 -10.79 26.22
CA ALA A 3 -62.27 -11.72 25.21
C ALA A 3 -61.80 -11.01 23.93
N LEU A 4 -62.43 -9.90 23.55
CA LEU A 4 -62.06 -9.12 22.38
C LEU A 4 -60.76 -8.31 22.59
N THR A 5 -60.52 -7.85 23.81
CA THR A 5 -59.29 -7.13 24.14
C THR A 5 -58.09 -8.06 24.17
N ALA A 6 -58.22 -9.28 24.68
CA ALA A 6 -57.15 -10.28 24.66
C ALA A 6 -56.74 -10.70 23.24
N LEU A 7 -57.71 -10.82 22.32
CA LEU A 7 -57.47 -11.15 20.91
C LEU A 7 -56.74 -10.02 20.18
N LEU A 8 -57.06 -8.75 20.49
CA LEU A 8 -56.36 -7.59 19.93
C LEU A 8 -54.90 -7.50 20.38
N PHE A 9 -54.63 -7.76 21.67
CA PHE A 9 -53.27 -7.74 22.21
C PHE A 9 -52.40 -8.88 21.66
N SER A 10 -52.97 -10.07 21.46
CA SER A 10 -52.25 -11.20 20.86
C SER A 10 -51.92 -10.98 19.38
N LEU A 11 -52.81 -10.33 18.63
CA LEU A 11 -52.57 -9.97 17.23
C LEU A 11 -51.47 -8.91 17.09
N VAL A 12 -51.46 -7.88 17.95
CA VAL A 12 -50.41 -6.84 17.97
C VAL A 12 -49.05 -7.42 18.36
N PHE A 13 -49.02 -8.36 19.30
CA PHE A 13 -47.78 -9.03 19.72
C PHE A 13 -47.19 -9.92 18.59
N LEU A 14 -48.04 -10.66 17.87
CA LEU A 14 -47.61 -11.48 16.73
C LEU A 14 -47.17 -10.63 15.52
N LEU A 15 -47.82 -9.48 15.28
CA LEU A 15 -47.36 -8.51 14.28
C LEU A 15 -46.02 -7.87 14.65
N GLY A 16 -45.78 -7.62 15.95
CA GLY A 16 -44.49 -7.12 16.45
C GLY A 16 -43.34 -8.10 16.21
N ILE A 17 -43.57 -9.39 16.49
CA ILE A 17 -42.55 -10.45 16.26
C ILE A 17 -42.30 -10.65 14.75
N ALA A 18 -43.33 -10.60 13.91
CA ALA A 18 -43.15 -10.73 12.45
C ALA A 18 -42.35 -9.55 11.84
N THR A 19 -42.39 -8.37 12.46
CA THR A 19 -41.59 -7.20 12.05
C THR A 19 -40.13 -7.26 12.48
N GLU A 20 -39.78 -7.97 13.56
CA GLU A 20 -38.38 -8.19 13.95
C GLU A 20 -37.70 -9.29 13.12
N PHE A 21 -38.46 -10.26 12.58
CA PHE A 21 -37.92 -11.37 11.78
C PHE A 21 -37.97 -11.18 10.25
N ASN A 22 -38.24 -9.98 9.72
CA ASN A 22 -38.18 -9.66 8.27
C ASN A 22 -38.97 -10.63 7.36
N LEU A 23 -40.14 -11.11 7.80
CA LEU A 23 -40.93 -12.10 7.05
C LEU A 23 -41.84 -11.50 5.94
N PHE A 24 -41.82 -10.18 5.72
CA PHE A 24 -42.55 -9.53 4.62
C PHE A 24 -41.71 -8.45 3.91
N PRO A 25 -41.62 -8.47 2.57
CA PRO A 25 -40.98 -7.41 1.81
C PRO A 25 -41.81 -6.12 1.90
N ARG A 26 -41.19 -5.02 2.37
CA ARG A 26 -41.84 -3.69 2.42
C ARG A 26 -41.92 -3.09 1.02
N PRO A 27 -43.10 -2.65 0.53
CA PRO A 27 -43.17 -1.85 -0.67
C PRO A 27 -42.65 -0.43 -0.39
N HIS A 28 -41.75 0.05 -1.24
CA HIS A 28 -41.20 1.40 -1.16
C HIS A 28 -42.27 2.44 -1.53
N THR A 29 -42.78 3.17 -0.53
CA THR A 29 -43.46 4.45 -0.72
C THR A 29 -42.66 5.54 -0.01
N THR A 30 -41.99 6.38 -0.78
CA THR A 30 -41.24 7.54 -0.27
C THR A 30 -42.22 8.67 0.04
N ALA A 31 -42.63 8.80 1.29
CA ALA A 31 -43.27 10.01 1.78
C ALA A 31 -42.20 11.09 2.04
N LEU A 32 -42.45 12.30 1.51
CA LEU A 32 -41.64 13.49 1.73
C LEU A 32 -41.84 13.95 3.19
N GLY A 33 -40.96 13.51 4.10
CA GLY A 33 -40.95 13.89 5.50
C GLY A 33 -39.73 14.75 5.83
N THR A 34 -39.97 15.93 6.39
CA THR A 34 -38.96 16.84 6.94
C THR A 34 -38.30 16.21 8.17
N HIS A 35 -37.17 15.52 7.99
CA HIS A 35 -36.31 15.09 9.09
C HIS A 35 -35.11 16.03 9.23
N SER A 36 -35.17 16.85 10.28
CA SER A 36 -34.04 17.57 10.86
C SER A 36 -33.13 16.56 11.58
N GLY A 37 -32.22 15.96 10.83
CA GLY A 37 -31.16 15.07 11.32
C GLY A 37 -30.41 14.54 10.11
N THR A 38 -29.14 14.90 9.95
CA THR A 38 -28.31 14.42 8.83
C THR A 38 -28.04 12.93 9.02
N VAL A 39 -28.96 12.08 8.58
CA VAL A 39 -28.68 10.65 8.43
C VAL A 39 -27.62 10.53 7.34
N ASP A 40 -26.42 10.10 7.71
CA ASP A 40 -25.33 9.83 6.76
C ASP A 40 -25.86 8.82 5.74
N TYR A 41 -25.57 9.03 4.45
CA TYR A 41 -26.07 8.13 3.42
C TYR A 41 -25.31 6.80 3.52
N ASP A 42 -26.03 5.69 3.46
CA ASP A 42 -25.44 4.35 3.53
C ASP A 42 -24.80 3.99 2.18
N PHE A 43 -23.47 4.13 2.11
CA PHE A 43 -22.70 3.89 0.89
C PHE A 43 -22.23 2.43 0.81
N PRO A 44 -22.29 1.80 -0.37
CA PRO A 44 -21.56 0.56 -0.63
C PRO A 44 -20.06 0.73 -0.38
N ASP A 45 -19.36 -0.38 -0.12
CA ASP A 45 -17.91 -0.38 -0.06
C ASP A 45 -17.30 -0.22 -1.46
N PHE A 46 -16.55 0.87 -1.64
CA PHE A 46 -15.91 1.25 -2.89
C PHE A 46 -14.40 0.93 -2.92
N ASN A 47 -13.84 0.27 -1.91
CA ASN A 47 -12.39 0.14 -1.77
C ASN A 47 -11.72 -0.84 -2.75
N LYS A 48 -12.42 -1.88 -3.22
CA LYS A 48 -11.91 -2.88 -4.18
C LYS A 48 -10.49 -3.38 -3.83
N ILE A 49 -10.31 -3.89 -2.61
CA ILE A 49 -9.00 -4.29 -2.09
C ILE A 49 -8.59 -5.67 -2.61
N VAL A 50 -7.37 -5.75 -3.15
CA VAL A 50 -6.62 -7.00 -3.32
C VAL A 50 -5.48 -6.94 -2.32
N HIS A 51 -5.45 -7.84 -1.34
CA HIS A 51 -4.53 -7.69 -0.21
C HIS A 51 -3.09 -7.99 -0.61
N HIS A 52 -2.84 -9.14 -1.24
CA HIS A 52 -1.51 -9.49 -1.74
C HIS A 52 -1.57 -10.24 -3.07
N TYR A 53 -0.43 -10.28 -3.76
CA TYR A 53 -0.15 -11.14 -4.91
C TYR A 53 1.20 -11.82 -4.71
N THR A 54 1.25 -13.13 -4.93
CA THR A 54 2.48 -13.92 -4.81
C THR A 54 3.09 -14.14 -6.18
N LEU A 55 4.30 -13.64 -6.41
CA LEU A 55 5.04 -13.85 -7.65
C LEU A 55 5.64 -15.26 -7.67
N SER A 56 5.45 -15.97 -8.79
CA SER A 56 6.21 -17.18 -9.07
C SER A 56 7.64 -16.88 -9.51
N GLU A 57 8.53 -17.86 -9.39
CA GLU A 57 9.92 -17.78 -9.85
C GLU A 57 10.00 -17.40 -11.35
N SER A 58 9.10 -17.93 -12.17
CA SER A 58 9.04 -17.64 -13.61
C SER A 58 8.65 -16.19 -13.94
N GLU A 59 7.80 -15.58 -13.11
CA GLU A 59 7.38 -14.17 -13.26
C GLU A 59 8.52 -13.22 -12.83
N ILE A 60 9.20 -13.56 -11.73
CA ILE A 60 10.41 -12.88 -11.26
C ILE A 60 11.50 -12.94 -12.32
N GLY A 61 11.75 -14.13 -12.86
CA GLY A 61 12.65 -14.36 -13.98
C GLY A 61 14.13 -14.30 -13.65
N LEU A 62 14.51 -14.29 -12.37
CA LEU A 62 15.90 -14.19 -11.95
C LEU A 62 16.66 -15.51 -12.05
N ASP A 63 15.98 -16.62 -12.36
CA ASP A 63 16.55 -17.91 -12.76
C ASP A 63 17.33 -17.82 -14.08
N ASN A 64 17.00 -16.84 -14.93
CA ASN A 64 17.66 -16.57 -16.19
C ASN A 64 18.58 -15.33 -16.08
N PRO A 65 19.92 -15.48 -16.25
CA PRO A 65 20.85 -14.37 -16.05
C PRO A 65 20.76 -13.25 -17.10
N ILE A 66 20.02 -13.44 -18.20
CA ILE A 66 19.76 -12.38 -19.18
C ILE A 66 18.57 -11.49 -18.80
N ARG A 67 17.72 -11.95 -17.86
CA ARG A 67 16.54 -11.22 -17.40
C ARG A 67 16.92 -10.32 -16.22
N ARG A 68 16.15 -9.24 -16.05
CA ARG A 68 16.31 -8.29 -14.96
C ARG A 68 14.96 -8.04 -14.31
N LEU A 69 14.96 -7.94 -12.99
CA LEU A 69 13.81 -7.46 -12.24
C LEU A 69 14.05 -6.00 -11.85
N MET A 70 13.12 -5.12 -12.22
CA MET A 70 13.27 -3.67 -12.08
C MET A 70 12.14 -3.10 -11.23
N PHE A 71 12.47 -2.40 -10.16
CA PHE A 71 11.49 -1.71 -9.31
C PHE A 71 11.52 -0.22 -9.60
N VAL A 72 10.38 0.44 -9.76
CA VAL A 72 10.28 1.89 -10.02
C VAL A 72 9.50 2.55 -8.90
N GLY A 73 10.05 3.63 -8.33
CA GLY A 73 9.38 4.40 -7.27
C GLY A 73 8.19 5.22 -7.77
N ASP A 74 7.61 6.02 -6.87
CA ASP A 74 6.39 6.81 -7.11
C ASP A 74 6.53 7.72 -8.35
N VAL A 75 5.63 7.52 -9.32
CA VAL A 75 5.68 8.19 -10.64
C VAL A 75 4.78 9.42 -10.68
N HIS A 76 3.60 9.37 -10.05
CA HIS A 76 2.63 10.47 -10.04
C HIS A 76 2.35 11.08 -11.41
N GLY A 77 2.14 10.25 -12.44
CA GLY A 77 1.86 10.70 -13.81
C GLY A 77 3.01 11.44 -14.51
N MET A 78 4.24 11.38 -13.99
CA MET A 78 5.44 11.96 -14.61
C MET A 78 5.92 11.12 -15.80
N ASN A 79 5.06 10.99 -16.83
CA ASN A 79 5.25 10.10 -17.97
C ASN A 79 6.61 10.28 -18.69
N LYS A 80 7.02 11.54 -18.91
CA LYS A 80 8.31 11.83 -19.53
C LYS A 80 9.47 11.29 -18.69
N SER A 81 9.44 11.52 -17.37
CA SER A 81 10.47 11.02 -16.46
C SER A 81 10.54 9.50 -16.42
N LEU A 82 9.39 8.82 -16.48
CA LEU A 82 9.33 7.37 -16.57
C LEU A 82 10.04 6.87 -17.84
N HIS A 83 9.71 7.41 -19.01
CA HIS A 83 10.35 7.00 -20.26
C HIS A 83 11.84 7.39 -20.32
N ASP A 84 12.23 8.52 -19.75
CA ASP A 84 13.64 8.91 -19.61
C ASP A 84 14.42 7.90 -18.74
N LEU A 85 13.79 7.38 -17.67
CA LEU A 85 14.38 6.34 -16.82
C LEU A 85 14.49 5.00 -17.55
N LEU A 86 13.41 4.54 -18.21
CA LEU A 86 13.39 3.30 -18.98
C LEU A 86 14.42 3.33 -20.12
N SER A 87 14.57 4.47 -20.79
CA SER A 87 15.63 4.69 -21.76
C SER A 87 17.01 4.64 -21.11
N ALA A 88 17.18 5.25 -19.94
CA ALA A 88 18.47 5.32 -19.26
C ALA A 88 19.04 3.95 -18.85
N VAL A 89 18.17 2.99 -18.59
CA VAL A 89 18.50 1.61 -18.21
C VAL A 89 18.35 0.62 -19.36
N SER A 90 18.01 1.12 -20.56
CA SER A 90 17.78 0.30 -21.76
C SER A 90 16.78 -0.83 -21.47
N TYR A 91 15.60 -0.47 -20.95
CA TYR A 91 14.52 -1.41 -20.64
C TYR A 91 14.07 -2.18 -21.89
N LYS A 92 13.86 -3.48 -21.73
CA LYS A 92 13.41 -4.41 -22.77
C LYS A 92 12.19 -5.19 -22.27
N PRO A 93 10.98 -4.89 -22.75
CA PRO A 93 9.76 -5.54 -22.26
C PRO A 93 9.70 -7.05 -22.52
N GLU A 94 10.55 -7.58 -23.40
CA GLU A 94 10.63 -9.01 -23.72
C GLU A 94 11.42 -9.82 -22.68
N THR A 95 12.33 -9.18 -21.94
CA THR A 95 13.23 -9.86 -20.99
C THR A 95 13.18 -9.30 -19.58
N ASP A 96 12.85 -8.01 -19.43
CA ASP A 96 12.82 -7.35 -18.14
C ASP A 96 11.42 -7.38 -17.53
N THR A 97 11.35 -7.72 -16.25
CA THR A 97 10.13 -7.58 -15.44
C THR A 97 10.18 -6.25 -14.71
N LEU A 98 9.09 -5.48 -14.74
CA LEU A 98 8.98 -4.16 -14.10
C LEU A 98 7.95 -4.21 -12.95
N ILE A 99 8.27 -3.61 -11.80
CA ILE A 99 7.36 -3.49 -10.66
C ILE A 99 7.30 -2.03 -10.19
N PHE A 100 6.12 -1.41 -10.22
CA PHE A 100 5.92 -0.08 -9.64
C PHE A 100 5.62 -0.17 -8.14
N ALA A 101 6.23 0.71 -7.34
CA ALA A 101 6.04 0.79 -5.89
C ALA A 101 4.78 1.59 -5.47
N GLY A 102 3.81 1.77 -6.37
CA GLY A 102 2.58 2.52 -6.16
C GLY A 102 2.69 4.01 -6.50
N ASP A 103 1.60 4.74 -6.24
CA ASP A 103 1.41 6.15 -6.57
C ASP A 103 1.80 6.43 -8.04
N ILE A 104 1.15 5.68 -8.91
CA ILE A 104 1.38 5.69 -10.36
C ILE A 104 0.83 6.98 -10.96
N MET A 105 -0.32 7.44 -10.46
CA MET A 105 -1.11 8.55 -11.01
C MET A 105 -1.29 9.72 -10.04
N ALA A 106 -2.02 10.74 -10.52
CA ALA A 106 -2.39 11.97 -9.82
C ALA A 106 -1.20 12.87 -9.49
N LYS A 107 -1.48 14.08 -8.97
CA LYS A 107 -0.51 15.13 -8.61
C LYS A 107 0.23 15.82 -9.75
N SER A 108 0.53 15.15 -10.86
CA SER A 108 1.08 15.81 -12.06
C SER A 108 -0.04 16.11 -13.07
N THR A 109 0.30 16.22 -14.35
CA THR A 109 -0.68 16.44 -15.42
C THR A 109 -1.65 15.26 -15.56
N HIS A 110 -2.90 15.58 -15.85
CA HIS A 110 -3.95 14.59 -16.10
C HIS A 110 -3.60 13.67 -17.28
N ALA A 111 -3.12 14.24 -18.39
CA ALA A 111 -2.68 13.49 -19.56
C ALA A 111 -1.49 12.57 -19.24
N GLY A 112 -0.53 13.03 -18.43
CA GLY A 112 0.60 12.20 -18.00
C GLY A 112 0.16 11.01 -17.16
N SER A 113 -0.78 11.21 -16.24
CA SER A 113 -1.35 10.11 -15.43
C SER A 113 -2.04 9.05 -16.30
N LEU A 114 -2.88 9.48 -17.26
CA LEU A 114 -3.54 8.55 -18.18
C LEU A 114 -2.54 7.83 -19.11
N ALA A 115 -1.47 8.50 -19.54
CA ALA A 115 -0.42 7.89 -20.36
C ALA A 115 0.38 6.82 -19.62
N VAL A 116 0.73 7.04 -18.35
CA VAL A 116 1.39 6.02 -17.52
C VAL A 116 0.43 4.84 -17.26
N LEU A 117 -0.85 5.13 -17.00
CA LEU A 117 -1.86 4.08 -16.81
C LEU A 117 -2.06 3.25 -18.08
N ASP A 118 -2.08 3.89 -19.25
CA ASP A 118 -2.12 3.22 -20.55
C ASP A 118 -0.87 2.34 -20.78
N PHE A 119 0.33 2.86 -20.49
CA PHE A 119 1.57 2.08 -20.57
C PHE A 119 1.51 0.78 -19.76
N ILE A 120 1.12 0.85 -18.48
CA ILE A 120 1.05 -0.36 -17.65
C ILE A 120 -0.07 -1.30 -18.11
N THR A 121 -1.20 -0.76 -18.58
CA THR A 121 -2.35 -1.55 -19.07
C THR A 121 -1.99 -2.35 -20.31
N GLN A 122 -1.28 -1.72 -21.26
CA GLN A 122 -0.81 -2.38 -22.48
C GLN A 122 0.19 -3.52 -22.22
N HIS A 123 0.93 -3.43 -21.11
CA HIS A 123 1.90 -4.44 -20.68
C HIS A 123 1.33 -5.43 -19.65
N LYS A 124 0.00 -5.62 -19.65
CA LYS A 124 -0.73 -6.59 -18.81
C LYS A 124 -0.51 -6.42 -17.31
N CYS A 125 -0.63 -5.19 -16.80
CA CYS A 125 -0.65 -4.97 -15.35
C CYS A 125 -1.81 -5.72 -14.67
N GLY A 126 -1.53 -6.27 -13.49
CA GLY A 126 -2.56 -6.79 -12.60
C GLY A 126 -2.41 -8.24 -12.20
N GLY A 127 -3.54 -8.88 -11.91
CA GLY A 127 -3.64 -10.29 -11.48
C GLY A 127 -3.42 -11.32 -12.59
N THR A 128 -3.02 -10.89 -13.80
CA THR A 128 -2.61 -11.79 -14.87
C THR A 128 -1.10 -11.73 -15.06
N PRO A 129 -0.39 -12.88 -15.17
CA PRO A 129 1.04 -12.88 -15.41
C PRO A 129 1.44 -12.06 -16.64
N GLY A 130 2.43 -11.19 -16.47
CA GLY A 130 2.87 -10.24 -17.48
C GLY A 130 4.24 -9.64 -17.16
N PRO A 131 4.79 -8.80 -18.03
CA PRO A 131 6.10 -8.16 -17.80
C PRO A 131 6.04 -6.98 -16.84
N VAL A 132 4.84 -6.51 -16.45
CA VAL A 132 4.65 -5.31 -15.60
C VAL A 132 3.70 -5.61 -14.45
N TYR A 133 4.15 -5.34 -13.23
CA TYR A 133 3.37 -5.41 -11.99
C TYR A 133 3.40 -4.06 -11.29
N ALA A 134 2.48 -3.87 -10.33
CA ALA A 134 2.50 -2.72 -9.46
C ALA A 134 1.82 -3.04 -8.13
N VAL A 135 2.29 -2.44 -7.04
CA VAL A 135 1.51 -2.34 -5.81
C VAL A 135 0.65 -1.09 -5.84
N ARG A 136 -0.47 -1.11 -5.12
CA ARG A 136 -1.39 0.02 -5.03
C ARG A 136 -0.83 1.10 -4.10
N GLY A 137 -0.79 2.35 -4.57
CA GLY A 137 -0.50 3.51 -3.74
C GLY A 137 -1.74 4.17 -3.14
N ASN A 138 -1.55 5.08 -2.18
CA ASN A 138 -2.68 5.77 -1.55
C ASN A 138 -3.40 6.69 -2.54
N HIS A 139 -2.69 7.31 -3.49
CA HIS A 139 -3.33 8.12 -4.52
C HIS A 139 -4.05 7.25 -5.55
N ASP A 140 -3.52 6.06 -5.86
CA ASP A 140 -4.20 5.08 -6.71
C ASP A 140 -5.51 4.60 -6.06
N GLN A 141 -5.49 4.33 -4.75
CA GLN A 141 -6.68 3.93 -3.98
C GLN A 141 -7.81 4.96 -4.03
N MET A 142 -7.49 6.26 -3.99
CA MET A 142 -8.49 7.32 -4.12
C MET A 142 -9.16 7.30 -5.51
N VAL A 143 -8.38 7.07 -6.57
CA VAL A 143 -8.91 6.94 -7.93
C VAL A 143 -9.82 5.71 -8.05
N VAL A 144 -9.43 4.59 -7.45
CA VAL A 144 -10.25 3.35 -7.38
C VAL A 144 -11.60 3.62 -6.73
N GLN A 145 -11.60 4.29 -5.56
CA GLN A 145 -12.82 4.63 -4.83
C GLN A 145 -13.75 5.50 -5.66
N TRP A 146 -13.22 6.56 -6.28
CA TRP A 146 -13.99 7.43 -7.16
C TRP A 146 -14.56 6.65 -8.35
N ARG A 147 -13.77 5.78 -8.97
CA ARG A 147 -14.23 5.00 -10.10
C ARG A 147 -15.34 4.02 -9.72
N ALA A 148 -15.20 3.33 -8.60
CA ALA A 148 -16.20 2.39 -8.10
C ALA A 148 -17.51 3.10 -7.72
N TRP A 149 -17.40 4.29 -7.11
CA TRP A 149 -18.55 5.14 -6.85
C TRP A 149 -19.24 5.59 -8.13
N ARG A 150 -18.50 6.00 -9.17
CA ARG A 150 -19.09 6.40 -10.46
C ARG A 150 -19.82 5.24 -11.13
N ASP A 151 -19.21 4.05 -11.15
CA ASP A 151 -19.82 2.85 -11.72
C ASP A 151 -21.15 2.50 -11.01
N TRP A 152 -21.27 2.81 -9.72
CA TRP A 152 -22.52 2.69 -8.95
C TRP A 152 -23.49 3.84 -9.18
N PHE A 153 -23.02 5.09 -9.17
CA PHE A 153 -23.84 6.31 -9.19
C PHE A 153 -24.45 6.60 -10.56
N GLU A 154 -23.64 6.50 -11.63
CA GLU A 154 -24.08 6.85 -12.99
C GLU A 154 -25.33 6.10 -13.49
N PRO A 155 -25.48 4.78 -13.28
CA PRO A 155 -26.67 4.04 -13.73
C PRO A 155 -27.90 4.22 -12.84
N LEU A 156 -27.80 4.90 -11.67
CA LEU A 156 -28.95 5.13 -10.81
C LEU A 156 -30.04 5.90 -11.55
N GLN A 157 -31.30 5.51 -11.31
CA GLN A 157 -32.49 6.17 -11.83
C GLN A 157 -33.35 6.66 -10.68
N LEU A 158 -33.70 7.94 -10.68
CA LEU A 158 -34.58 8.55 -9.69
C LEU A 158 -35.82 9.11 -10.37
N THR A 159 -36.97 8.93 -9.72
CA THR A 159 -38.26 9.46 -10.17
C THR A 159 -38.64 10.67 -9.32
N PHE A 160 -38.91 11.78 -9.98
CA PHE A 160 -39.38 13.00 -9.34
C PHE A 160 -40.78 13.36 -9.86
N PRO A 161 -41.66 13.95 -9.02
CA PRO A 161 -42.95 14.46 -9.48
C PRO A 161 -42.76 15.51 -10.57
N GLU A 162 -43.52 15.42 -11.66
CA GLU A 162 -43.51 16.44 -12.72
C GLU A 162 -44.08 17.77 -12.18
N PRO A 163 -43.46 18.92 -12.48
CA PRO A 163 -43.99 20.21 -12.06
C PRO A 163 -45.38 20.44 -12.66
N SER A 164 -46.30 20.98 -11.84
CA SER A 164 -47.66 21.25 -12.28
C SER A 164 -47.67 22.26 -13.44
N ARG A 165 -48.63 22.16 -14.37
CA ARG A 165 -48.75 23.09 -15.52
C ARG A 165 -48.88 24.57 -15.12
N ILE A 166 -49.23 24.85 -13.86
CA ILE A 166 -49.44 26.21 -13.32
C ILE A 166 -48.10 26.87 -12.96
N ASP A 167 -47.10 26.09 -12.52
CA ASP A 167 -45.79 26.60 -12.09
C ASP A 167 -44.85 26.90 -13.27
N ALA A 168 -45.03 26.20 -14.40
CA ALA A 168 -44.22 26.38 -15.61
C ALA A 168 -44.41 27.74 -16.31
N ALA A 169 -45.47 28.50 -15.98
CA ALA A 169 -45.79 29.78 -16.60
C ALA A 169 -45.12 31.00 -15.93
N LYS A 170 -44.53 30.84 -14.74
CA LYS A 170 -43.94 31.95 -13.96
C LYS A 170 -42.43 32.11 -14.13
N ASP A 171 -41.71 31.07 -14.55
CA ASP A 171 -40.24 31.08 -14.62
C ASP A 171 -39.70 31.00 -16.05
N LYS A 172 -38.72 31.85 -16.35
CA LYS A 172 -37.89 31.75 -17.57
C LYS A 172 -37.04 30.47 -17.47
N LYS A 173 -37.58 29.37 -18.03
CA LYS A 173 -37.05 27.99 -18.05
C LYS A 173 -36.94 27.35 -16.66
N PRO A 174 -37.98 26.63 -16.19
CA PRO A 174 -37.86 25.83 -14.97
C PRO A 174 -36.76 24.78 -15.14
N ASP A 175 -35.93 24.67 -14.11
CA ASP A 175 -34.81 23.76 -14.02
C ASP A 175 -35.31 22.31 -13.92
N ARG A 176 -35.35 21.63 -15.06
CA ARG A 176 -36.02 20.32 -15.20
C ARG A 176 -35.24 19.24 -14.44
N PRO A 177 -35.93 18.37 -13.67
CA PRO A 177 -35.28 17.24 -13.03
C PRO A 177 -34.60 16.30 -14.03
N VAL A 178 -33.33 15.97 -13.77
CA VAL A 178 -32.67 14.87 -14.48
C VAL A 178 -32.98 13.55 -13.80
N ARG A 179 -33.01 12.47 -14.57
CA ARG A 179 -33.53 11.17 -14.11
C ARG A 179 -32.43 10.16 -13.84
N THR A 180 -31.23 10.38 -14.36
CA THR A 180 -30.09 9.49 -14.15
C THR A 180 -28.92 10.15 -13.44
N GLY A 181 -28.11 9.36 -12.73
CA GLY A 181 -26.90 9.86 -12.08
C GLY A 181 -25.91 10.40 -13.11
N ARG A 182 -25.80 9.75 -14.28
CA ARG A 182 -24.97 10.22 -15.40
C ARG A 182 -25.36 11.62 -15.88
N GLU A 183 -26.66 11.88 -16.05
CA GLU A 183 -27.14 13.22 -16.44
C GLU A 183 -26.84 14.25 -15.35
N PHE A 184 -27.02 13.88 -14.07
CA PHE A 184 -26.71 14.77 -12.96
C PHE A 184 -25.23 15.13 -12.88
N LEU A 185 -24.33 14.15 -13.05
CA LEU A 185 -22.88 14.43 -13.09
C LEU A 185 -22.53 15.34 -14.25
N ARG A 186 -23.06 15.11 -15.45
CA ARG A 186 -22.82 16.00 -16.60
C ARG A 186 -23.27 17.44 -16.33
N LEU A 187 -24.42 17.59 -15.65
CA LEU A 187 -24.95 18.89 -15.27
C LEU A 187 -23.99 19.62 -14.31
N ILE A 188 -23.62 19.01 -13.19
CA ILE A 188 -22.77 19.66 -12.18
C ILE A 188 -21.31 19.82 -12.65
N GLU A 189 -20.80 18.91 -13.48
CA GLU A 189 -19.49 19.04 -14.13
C GLU A 189 -19.47 20.27 -15.05
N HIS A 190 -20.52 20.46 -15.86
CA HIS A 190 -20.65 21.62 -16.73
C HIS A 190 -20.78 22.93 -15.93
N GLU A 191 -21.62 22.95 -14.90
CA GLU A 191 -21.79 24.10 -14.00
C GLU A 191 -20.45 24.48 -13.33
N TRP A 192 -19.72 23.51 -12.76
CA TRP A 192 -18.44 23.76 -12.12
C TRP A 192 -17.39 24.29 -13.12
N MET A 193 -17.25 23.67 -14.30
CA MET A 193 -16.31 24.13 -15.33
C MET A 193 -16.65 25.55 -15.83
N HIS A 194 -17.93 25.86 -15.97
CA HIS A 194 -18.38 27.22 -16.33
C HIS A 194 -17.98 28.22 -15.25
N ASP A 195 -18.29 27.93 -13.99
CA ASP A 195 -18.02 28.82 -12.86
C ASP A 195 -16.51 29.04 -12.64
N VAL A 196 -15.69 28.00 -12.78
CA VAL A 196 -14.22 28.10 -12.73
C VAL A 196 -13.70 29.01 -13.85
N ARG A 197 -14.32 28.99 -15.04
CA ARG A 197 -13.93 29.86 -16.16
C ARG A 197 -14.37 31.31 -15.95
N THR A 198 -15.57 31.54 -15.44
CA THR A 198 -16.15 32.89 -15.32
C THR A 198 -15.80 33.61 -14.03
N ASP A 199 -15.61 32.87 -12.93
CA ASP A 199 -15.19 33.40 -11.64
C ASP A 199 -14.17 32.45 -10.97
N PRO A 200 -12.91 32.45 -11.46
CA PRO A 200 -11.87 31.58 -10.94
C PRO A 200 -11.60 31.80 -9.44
N LYS A 201 -11.80 33.02 -8.93
CA LYS A 201 -11.47 33.34 -7.54
C LYS A 201 -12.43 32.70 -6.55
N SER A 202 -13.72 32.64 -6.87
CA SER A 202 -14.73 32.04 -5.97
C SER A 202 -14.88 30.53 -6.15
N SER A 203 -14.55 30.00 -7.33
CA SER A 203 -14.83 28.61 -7.71
C SER A 203 -13.57 27.73 -7.84
N ALA A 204 -12.39 28.27 -7.53
CA ALA A 204 -11.13 27.52 -7.59
C ALA A 204 -11.04 26.35 -6.61
N ASP A 205 -11.70 26.41 -5.45
CA ASP A 205 -11.75 25.28 -4.51
C ASP A 205 -12.96 24.38 -4.81
N PRO A 206 -12.74 23.16 -5.33
CA PRO A 206 -13.82 22.24 -5.65
C PRO A 206 -14.71 21.91 -4.45
N ASN A 207 -14.13 21.82 -3.24
CA ASN A 207 -14.88 21.44 -2.04
C ASN A 207 -15.81 22.57 -1.60
N ALA A 208 -15.32 23.82 -1.55
CA ALA A 208 -16.15 24.98 -1.25
C ALA A 208 -17.28 25.16 -2.28
N TRP A 209 -17.00 24.94 -3.57
CA TRP A 209 -18.01 24.98 -4.61
C TRP A 209 -19.08 23.89 -4.39
N ALA A 210 -18.65 22.64 -4.16
CA ALA A 210 -19.56 21.51 -3.93
C ALA A 210 -20.43 21.72 -2.68
N ASP A 211 -19.87 22.22 -1.59
CA ASP A 211 -20.64 22.56 -0.38
C ASP A 211 -21.68 23.64 -0.64
N THR A 212 -21.34 24.65 -1.44
CA THR A 212 -22.28 25.70 -1.85
C THR A 212 -23.39 25.13 -2.73
N ALA A 213 -23.05 24.27 -3.69
CA ALA A 213 -24.01 23.60 -4.57
C ALA A 213 -24.97 22.71 -3.78
N ARG A 214 -24.48 21.96 -2.78
CA ARG A 214 -25.30 21.16 -1.85
C ARG A 214 -26.29 22.02 -1.07
N LYS A 215 -25.84 23.18 -0.56
CA LYS A 215 -26.72 24.13 0.16
C LYS A 215 -27.80 24.70 -0.76
N ARG A 216 -27.46 25.09 -1.98
CA ARG A 216 -28.41 25.58 -2.99
C ARG A 216 -29.42 24.51 -3.44
N ALA A 217 -29.02 23.24 -3.41
CA ALA A 217 -29.88 22.13 -3.77
C ALA A 217 -30.95 21.80 -2.72
N ALA A 218 -30.82 22.27 -1.48
CA ALA A 218 -31.76 21.99 -0.41
C ALA A 218 -33.20 22.40 -0.80
N GLY A 219 -34.15 21.50 -0.60
CA GLY A 219 -35.56 21.72 -0.99
C GLY A 219 -35.86 21.54 -2.48
N THR A 220 -34.87 21.16 -3.30
CA THR A 220 -35.04 20.87 -4.73
C THR A 220 -34.82 19.38 -5.03
N TRP A 221 -35.17 18.94 -6.24
CA TRP A 221 -34.89 17.58 -6.71
C TRP A 221 -33.39 17.22 -6.67
N ARG A 222 -32.50 18.22 -6.75
CA ARG A 222 -31.04 18.02 -6.69
C ARG A 222 -30.55 17.53 -5.33
N ALA A 223 -31.28 17.81 -4.25
CA ALA A 223 -30.87 17.41 -2.89
C ALA A 223 -30.66 15.89 -2.80
N GLU A 224 -31.53 15.13 -3.46
CA GLU A 224 -31.49 13.67 -3.42
C GLU A 224 -30.30 13.08 -4.18
N TRP A 225 -29.87 13.74 -5.26
CA TRP A 225 -28.63 13.40 -5.95
C TRP A 225 -27.39 13.76 -5.14
N TRP A 226 -27.33 14.97 -4.60
CA TRP A 226 -26.21 15.41 -3.76
C TRP A 226 -26.03 14.52 -2.53
N ARG A 227 -27.11 14.03 -1.92
CA ARG A 227 -27.05 13.07 -0.80
C ARG A 227 -26.26 11.79 -1.13
N ARG A 228 -26.21 11.40 -2.41
CA ARG A 228 -25.49 10.23 -2.94
C ARG A 228 -24.08 10.53 -3.44
N ILE A 229 -23.62 11.76 -3.31
CA ILE A 229 -22.23 12.14 -3.56
C ILE A 229 -21.54 12.19 -2.19
N PRO A 230 -20.50 11.38 -1.94
CA PRO A 230 -19.72 11.41 -0.70
C PRO A 230 -19.27 12.82 -0.33
N HIS A 231 -19.26 13.12 0.97
CA HIS A 231 -18.85 14.42 1.47
C HIS A 231 -17.35 14.44 1.75
N PHE A 232 -16.67 15.47 1.24
CA PHE A 232 -15.38 15.85 1.78
C PHE A 232 -15.56 16.32 3.22
N GLY A 233 -14.71 15.88 4.15
CA GLY A 233 -14.90 16.22 5.56
C GLY A 233 -13.74 15.89 6.50
N LYS A 234 -13.98 16.10 7.80
CA LYS A 234 -13.04 15.77 8.86
C LYS A 234 -13.10 14.28 9.15
N GLY A 235 -11.96 13.60 9.01
CA GLY A 235 -11.83 12.16 9.22
C GLY A 235 -10.74 11.57 8.33
N ARG A 236 -10.46 10.28 8.46
CA ARG A 236 -9.58 9.58 7.50
C ARG A 236 -10.34 9.34 6.20
N GLU A 237 -11.47 8.65 6.29
CA GLU A 237 -12.32 8.27 5.16
C GLU A 237 -12.95 9.45 4.43
N LYS A 238 -13.32 10.53 5.15
CA LYS A 238 -14.00 11.69 4.54
C LYS A 238 -13.05 12.64 3.80
N LYS A 239 -11.72 12.53 3.96
CA LYS A 239 -10.77 13.39 3.23
C LYS A 239 -10.54 12.96 1.79
N ASP A 240 -10.90 11.73 1.46
CA ASP A 240 -10.55 11.14 0.17
C ASP A 240 -11.58 11.50 -0.93
N TRP A 241 -12.71 12.09 -0.54
CA TRP A 241 -13.86 12.38 -1.40
C TRP A 241 -13.95 13.85 -1.85
N ALA A 242 -12.87 14.40 -2.40
CA ALA A 242 -12.90 15.71 -3.07
C ALA A 242 -13.42 15.61 -4.51
N ILE A 243 -14.71 15.93 -4.73
CA ILE A 243 -15.31 15.94 -6.07
C ILE A 243 -14.68 17.05 -6.94
N PHE A 244 -14.51 16.79 -8.24
CA PHE A 244 -13.78 17.64 -9.20
C PHE A 244 -12.28 17.87 -8.89
N GLY A 245 -11.70 17.15 -7.94
CA GLY A 245 -10.25 17.05 -7.82
C GLY A 245 -9.64 16.10 -8.85
N ASP A 246 -8.31 16.02 -8.89
CA ASP A 246 -7.55 15.17 -9.82
C ASP A 246 -8.05 13.71 -9.84
N HIS A 247 -8.30 13.13 -8.66
CA HIS A 247 -8.73 11.72 -8.56
C HIS A 247 -10.11 11.48 -9.18
N TYR A 248 -11.02 12.45 -9.06
CA TYR A 248 -12.34 12.40 -9.67
C TYR A 248 -12.26 12.42 -11.20
N TRP A 249 -11.44 13.33 -11.75
CA TRP A 249 -11.30 13.47 -13.21
C TRP A 249 -10.60 12.26 -13.82
N LEU A 250 -9.57 11.72 -13.15
CA LEU A 250 -8.93 10.47 -13.59
C LEU A 250 -9.92 9.30 -13.60
N ALA A 251 -10.73 9.17 -12.54
CA ALA A 251 -11.78 8.15 -12.47
C ALA A 251 -12.85 8.29 -13.56
N ARG A 252 -13.19 9.53 -13.94
CA ARG A 252 -14.14 9.82 -15.02
C ARG A 252 -13.62 9.39 -16.39
N GLU A 253 -12.34 9.63 -16.66
CA GLU A 253 -11.79 9.52 -18.02
C GLU A 253 -11.09 8.20 -18.32
N MET A 254 -10.79 7.39 -17.31
CA MET A 254 -10.16 6.09 -17.54
C MET A 254 -11.05 5.12 -18.34
N THR A 255 -10.43 4.32 -19.19
CA THR A 255 -11.09 3.25 -19.94
C THR A 255 -11.44 2.06 -19.05
N MET A 256 -12.24 1.12 -19.57
CA MET A 256 -12.54 -0.12 -18.85
C MET A 256 -11.28 -0.97 -18.60
N ALA A 257 -10.38 -1.09 -19.58
CA ALA A 257 -9.15 -1.87 -19.41
C ALA A 257 -8.24 -1.26 -18.32
N GLN A 258 -8.10 0.07 -18.33
CA GLN A 258 -7.36 0.80 -17.31
C GLN A 258 -7.96 0.62 -15.91
N ARG A 259 -9.30 0.63 -15.80
CA ARG A 259 -10.00 0.32 -14.56
C ARG A 259 -9.69 -1.09 -14.06
N GLU A 260 -9.81 -2.10 -14.90
CA GLU A 260 -9.54 -3.50 -14.50
C GLU A 260 -8.13 -3.67 -13.96
N CYS A 261 -7.14 -3.10 -14.65
CA CYS A 261 -5.76 -3.08 -14.17
C CYS A 261 -5.69 -2.47 -12.78
N LEU A 262 -6.24 -1.26 -12.58
CA LEU A 262 -6.14 -0.56 -11.31
C LEU A 262 -6.83 -1.31 -10.16
N TYR A 263 -7.99 -1.92 -10.42
CA TYR A 263 -8.73 -2.74 -9.45
C TYR A 263 -7.99 -4.00 -9.05
N SER A 264 -7.14 -4.54 -9.93
CA SER A 264 -6.37 -5.74 -9.66
C SER A 264 -5.06 -5.50 -8.91
N LEU A 265 -4.64 -4.24 -8.73
CA LEU A 265 -3.37 -3.94 -8.04
C LEU A 265 -3.43 -4.36 -6.56
N PRO A 266 -2.51 -5.25 -6.11
CA PRO A 266 -2.43 -5.68 -4.71
C PRO A 266 -1.83 -4.60 -3.80
N LEU A 267 -2.06 -4.69 -2.50
CA LEU A 267 -1.37 -3.84 -1.50
C LEU A 267 0.07 -4.31 -1.25
N VAL A 268 0.30 -5.62 -1.33
CA VAL A 268 1.61 -6.27 -1.13
C VAL A 268 1.91 -7.21 -2.30
N ILE A 269 3.11 -7.13 -2.86
CA ILE A 269 3.64 -8.21 -3.70
C ILE A 269 4.62 -9.01 -2.86
N HIS A 270 4.49 -10.33 -2.84
CA HIS A 270 5.36 -11.25 -2.11
C HIS A 270 6.07 -12.18 -3.10
N ALA A 271 7.39 -12.31 -2.97
CA ALA A 271 8.23 -13.14 -3.82
C ALA A 271 8.95 -14.18 -2.96
N PRO A 272 8.34 -15.35 -2.70
CA PRO A 272 8.88 -16.35 -1.79
C PRO A 272 10.22 -16.92 -2.27
N SER A 273 10.42 -17.11 -3.57
CA SER A 273 11.68 -17.67 -4.12
C SER A 273 12.91 -16.77 -3.94
N GLU A 274 12.71 -15.49 -3.63
CA GLU A 274 13.80 -14.51 -3.43
C GLU A 274 13.64 -13.76 -2.08
N HIS A 275 12.72 -14.22 -1.22
CA HIS A 275 12.44 -13.72 0.13
C HIS A 275 12.32 -12.19 0.24
N PHE A 276 11.44 -11.61 -0.56
CA PHE A 276 11.15 -10.18 -0.48
C PHE A 276 9.67 -9.81 -0.61
N PHE A 277 9.38 -8.61 -0.14
CA PHE A 277 8.11 -7.94 -0.32
C PHE A 277 8.28 -6.64 -1.11
N VAL A 278 7.25 -6.25 -1.85
CA VAL A 278 7.08 -4.91 -2.38
C VAL A 278 5.82 -4.32 -1.77
N VAL A 279 5.92 -3.10 -1.25
CA VAL A 279 4.80 -2.38 -0.62
C VAL A 279 4.86 -0.91 -0.98
N HIS A 280 3.73 -0.21 -0.94
CA HIS A 280 3.76 1.23 -1.18
C HIS A 280 4.31 2.00 0.03
N ALA A 281 3.62 1.97 1.18
CA ALA A 281 4.02 2.76 2.34
C ALA A 281 4.83 2.00 3.37
N GLY A 282 4.51 0.74 3.63
CA GLY A 282 5.27 -0.12 4.53
C GLY A 282 4.55 -1.37 5.00
N ILE A 283 5.30 -2.27 5.62
CA ILE A 283 4.84 -3.50 6.26
C ILE A 283 5.61 -3.67 7.57
N LEU A 284 4.95 -4.14 8.64
CA LEU A 284 5.59 -4.33 9.93
C LEU A 284 6.14 -5.75 10.08
N PRO A 285 7.33 -5.92 10.68
CA PRO A 285 7.91 -7.24 10.97
C PRO A 285 7.26 -7.95 12.17
N SER A 286 6.60 -7.20 13.07
CA SER A 286 5.98 -7.72 14.29
C SER A 286 4.78 -6.83 14.69
N ASP A 287 3.89 -7.32 15.55
CA ASP A 287 2.89 -6.48 16.20
C ASP A 287 3.60 -5.53 17.19
N PRO A 288 3.49 -4.21 17.03
CA PRO A 288 4.17 -3.24 17.90
C PRO A 288 3.51 -3.06 19.28
N THR A 289 2.37 -3.71 19.53
CA THR A 289 1.66 -3.69 20.82
C THR A 289 2.07 -4.84 21.75
N LEU A 290 2.77 -5.84 21.22
CA LEU A 290 3.27 -7.00 21.95
C LEU A 290 4.80 -6.95 22.11
N PRO A 291 5.37 -7.59 23.15
CA PRO A 291 6.79 -7.86 23.22
C PRO A 291 7.31 -8.60 21.98
N LEU A 292 8.59 -8.46 21.66
CA LEU A 292 9.19 -9.12 20.49
C LEU A 292 9.28 -10.64 20.60
N LEU A 293 9.35 -11.16 21.82
CA LEU A 293 9.43 -12.59 22.13
C LEU A 293 8.08 -13.16 22.57
N ASP A 294 6.99 -12.42 22.36
CA ASP A 294 5.66 -12.93 22.64
C ASP A 294 5.35 -14.13 21.74
N GLU A 295 4.71 -15.16 22.27
CA GLU A 295 4.42 -16.40 21.54
C GLU A 295 3.51 -16.18 20.32
N HIS A 296 2.76 -15.08 20.29
CA HIS A 296 1.90 -14.71 19.16
C HIS A 296 2.63 -13.92 18.07
N GLN A 297 3.94 -13.68 18.22
CA GLN A 297 4.73 -12.99 17.21
C GLN A 297 5.29 -13.97 16.19
N PRO A 298 5.09 -13.74 14.89
CA PRO A 298 5.56 -14.66 13.84
C PRO A 298 7.09 -14.79 13.76
N LEU A 299 7.85 -13.87 14.39
CA LEU A 299 9.31 -13.90 14.42
C LEU A 299 9.88 -14.46 15.74
N ALA A 300 9.04 -14.71 16.75
CA ALA A 300 9.48 -15.20 18.05
C ALA A 300 9.65 -16.72 18.11
N HIS A 301 9.08 -17.44 17.14
CA HIS A 301 9.11 -18.89 17.07
C HIS A 301 9.24 -19.35 15.60
N PRO A 302 9.78 -20.55 15.35
CA PRO A 302 9.70 -21.18 14.04
C PRO A 302 8.22 -21.37 13.61
N PRO A 303 7.88 -21.17 12.33
CA PRO A 303 6.54 -21.43 11.82
C PRO A 303 6.15 -22.91 11.90
N VAL A 304 4.85 -23.17 12.00
CA VAL A 304 4.30 -24.53 11.93
C VAL A 304 3.78 -24.76 10.52
N LEU A 305 4.25 -25.83 9.86
CA LEU A 305 3.69 -26.27 8.59
C LEU A 305 2.34 -26.94 8.86
N ASP A 306 1.30 -26.49 8.18
CA ASP A 306 -0.01 -27.15 8.26
C ASP A 306 0.05 -28.47 7.47
N VAL A 307 0.17 -29.58 8.20
CA VAL A 307 0.12 -30.93 7.64
C VAL A 307 -1.32 -31.45 7.67
N SER A 308 -2.29 -30.63 7.25
CA SER A 308 -3.70 -31.04 7.13
C SER A 308 -3.89 -31.93 5.91
N GLY A 309 -3.54 -33.21 6.08
CA GLY A 309 -3.67 -34.28 5.10
C GLY A 309 -3.18 -35.65 5.60
N ALA A 310 -2.54 -35.72 6.77
CA ALA A 310 -2.32 -36.96 7.49
C ALA A 310 -3.30 -37.00 8.67
N ASP A 311 -4.35 -37.80 8.55
CA ASP A 311 -5.20 -38.15 9.69
C ASP A 311 -4.32 -38.79 10.77
N VAL A 312 -4.01 -38.04 11.83
CA VAL A 312 -3.41 -38.58 13.05
C VAL A 312 -4.37 -38.29 14.18
N ASP A 313 -5.23 -39.27 14.45
CA ASP A 313 -6.05 -39.31 15.66
C ASP A 313 -5.13 -39.39 16.88
N ILE A 314 -5.05 -38.30 17.65
CA ILE A 314 -4.43 -38.32 18.98
C ILE A 314 -5.51 -37.89 19.98
N GLU A 315 -6.18 -38.88 20.56
CA GLU A 315 -6.94 -38.71 21.80
C GLU A 315 -5.97 -38.52 22.97
N GLY A 316 -6.12 -37.43 23.72
CA GLY A 316 -5.40 -37.21 24.98
C GLY A 316 -5.50 -35.77 25.46
N ASP A 317 -6.35 -35.54 26.46
CA ASP A 317 -6.39 -34.31 27.27
C ASP A 317 -5.04 -34.12 27.99
N ASP A 318 -4.33 -33.02 27.69
CA ASP A 318 -3.46 -32.26 28.61
C ASP A 318 -2.70 -31.13 27.85
N ASP A 319 -3.06 -29.87 28.14
CA ASP A 319 -2.83 -28.69 27.30
C ASP A 319 -1.40 -28.09 27.29
N ASP A 320 -0.42 -28.62 28.02
CA ASP A 320 0.95 -28.05 28.07
C ASP A 320 2.05 -28.93 27.43
N ILE A 321 1.74 -30.18 27.09
CA ILE A 321 2.71 -31.13 26.52
C ILE A 321 2.68 -31.16 24.98
N THR A 322 1.66 -30.56 24.37
CA THR A 322 1.42 -30.60 22.91
C THR A 322 2.40 -29.75 22.10
N ILE A 323 2.88 -28.61 22.61
CA ILE A 323 3.85 -27.75 21.89
C ILE A 323 5.25 -28.36 21.91
N ILE A 324 5.70 -28.84 23.09
CA ILE A 324 7.00 -29.52 23.21
C ILE A 324 6.96 -30.83 22.41
N SER A 325 5.88 -31.60 22.47
CA SER A 325 5.70 -32.81 21.67
C SER A 325 5.73 -32.50 20.16
N ARG A 326 5.12 -31.40 19.69
CA ARG A 326 5.15 -30.98 18.28
C ARG A 326 6.52 -30.50 17.82
N ILE A 327 7.24 -29.72 18.63
CA ILE A 327 8.63 -29.30 18.34
C ILE A 327 9.56 -30.51 18.33
N VAL A 328 9.40 -31.42 19.29
CA VAL A 328 10.11 -32.70 19.34
C VAL A 328 9.75 -33.56 18.14
N HIS A 329 8.50 -33.57 17.67
CA HIS A 329 8.09 -34.33 16.48
C HIS A 329 8.75 -33.79 15.20
N VAL A 330 8.81 -32.45 15.05
CA VAL A 330 9.55 -31.81 13.96
C VAL A 330 11.05 -32.09 14.07
N GLN A 331 11.65 -32.00 15.25
CA GLN A 331 13.06 -32.36 15.49
C GLN A 331 13.36 -33.85 15.29
N GLN A 332 12.40 -34.73 15.57
CA GLN A 332 12.53 -36.17 15.42
C GLN A 332 12.38 -36.57 13.95
N LEU A 333 11.51 -35.92 13.18
CA LEU A 333 11.48 -35.99 11.71
C LEU A 333 12.78 -35.48 11.08
N LEU A 334 13.40 -34.45 11.65
CA LEU A 334 14.71 -33.93 11.23
C LEU A 334 15.88 -34.88 11.56
N SER A 335 15.72 -35.82 12.50
CA SER A 335 16.81 -36.65 13.05
C SER A 335 16.76 -38.13 12.67
N THR A 336 15.60 -38.71 12.34
CA THR A 336 15.43 -40.15 12.08
C THR A 336 15.36 -40.51 10.59
N SER A 337 16.18 -39.86 9.77
CA SER A 337 16.42 -40.24 8.36
C SER A 337 17.13 -41.60 8.27
N THR A 338 16.37 -42.68 8.36
CA THR A 338 16.71 -43.99 7.77
C THR A 338 15.48 -44.61 7.11
N LEU A 339 15.48 -44.56 5.78
CA LEU A 339 14.78 -45.43 4.82
C LEU A 339 13.24 -45.50 4.93
N THR A 340 12.50 -44.72 4.14
CA THR A 340 11.85 -45.17 2.88
C THR A 340 10.95 -44.07 2.28
N ARG A 341 11.20 -43.79 0.99
CA ARG A 341 10.43 -43.05 -0.04
C ARG A 341 9.77 -41.69 0.34
N SER A 342 10.41 -40.64 -0.24
CA SER A 342 10.02 -39.23 -0.41
C SER A 342 9.91 -38.36 0.85
N SER A 343 11.05 -38.11 1.50
CA SER A 343 11.24 -36.97 2.40
C SER A 343 11.85 -35.79 1.62
N PRO A 344 11.35 -34.55 1.78
CA PRO A 344 11.95 -33.36 1.17
C PRO A 344 13.40 -33.17 1.64
N ARG A 345 14.27 -32.62 0.79
CA ARG A 345 15.67 -32.32 1.17
C ARG A 345 15.67 -31.24 2.26
N LYS A 346 16.66 -31.19 3.16
CA LYS A 346 16.78 -30.16 4.23
C LYS A 346 16.52 -28.72 3.74
N ASN A 347 16.90 -28.41 2.50
CA ASN A 347 16.66 -27.10 1.88
C ASN A 347 15.18 -26.84 1.58
N GLU A 348 14.42 -27.84 1.13
CA GLU A 348 13.00 -27.70 0.78
C GLU A 348 12.15 -27.44 2.02
N THR A 349 12.40 -28.14 3.12
CA THR A 349 11.72 -27.86 4.40
C THR A 349 12.06 -26.45 4.94
N LEU A 350 13.31 -26.00 4.79
CA LEU A 350 13.69 -24.63 5.16
C LEU A 350 12.92 -23.59 4.33
N GLU A 351 12.79 -23.80 3.03
CA GLU A 351 12.03 -22.93 2.13
C GLU A 351 10.53 -22.90 2.47
N GLU A 352 9.94 -24.04 2.83
CA GLU A 352 8.55 -24.12 3.28
C GLU A 352 8.34 -23.34 4.58
N LEU A 353 9.25 -23.48 5.55
CA LEU A 353 9.22 -22.74 6.81
C LEU A 353 9.38 -21.23 6.56
N ARG A 354 10.33 -20.82 5.71
CA ARG A 354 10.49 -19.41 5.32
C ARG A 354 9.22 -18.84 4.71
N THR A 355 8.62 -19.56 3.77
CA THR A 355 7.37 -19.16 3.13
C THR A 355 6.23 -19.03 4.15
N ALA A 356 6.14 -19.96 5.11
CA ALA A 356 5.16 -19.88 6.20
C ALA A 356 5.39 -18.66 7.11
N GLN A 357 6.64 -18.35 7.47
CA GLN A 357 7.00 -17.16 8.24
C GLN A 357 6.58 -15.87 7.52
N GLU A 358 6.92 -15.77 6.24
CA GLU A 358 6.64 -14.61 5.42
C GLU A 358 5.13 -14.38 5.24
N LYS A 359 4.37 -15.47 5.10
CA LYS A 359 2.91 -15.42 5.10
C LYS A 359 2.36 -14.91 6.42
N ALA A 360 2.90 -15.39 7.55
CA ALA A 360 2.50 -14.97 8.89
C ALA A 360 2.75 -13.47 9.14
N ILE A 361 3.81 -12.88 8.57
CA ILE A 361 4.01 -11.42 8.60
C ILE A 361 2.83 -10.69 7.97
N MET A 362 2.27 -11.19 6.87
CA MET A 362 1.13 -10.57 6.19
C MET A 362 -0.21 -10.87 6.87
N THR A 363 -0.39 -12.09 7.41
CA THR A 363 -1.69 -12.58 7.90
C THR A 363 -1.91 -12.40 9.40
N ASP A 364 -0.86 -12.51 10.21
CA ASP A 364 -1.02 -12.68 11.66
C ASP A 364 -0.87 -11.34 12.37
N ILE A 365 -0.05 -10.44 11.84
CA ILE A 365 0.11 -9.07 12.35
C ILE A 365 -1.15 -8.25 12.01
N PRO A 366 -1.97 -7.83 13.00
CA PRO A 366 -3.24 -7.15 12.75
C PRO A 366 -3.09 -5.85 11.93
N THR A 367 -2.00 -5.14 12.12
CA THR A 367 -1.72 -3.87 11.42
C THR A 367 -1.43 -4.08 9.94
N ASN A 368 -0.85 -5.22 9.54
CA ASN A 368 -0.59 -5.53 8.14
C ASN A 368 -1.86 -5.97 7.39
N ARG A 369 -2.93 -6.34 8.12
CA ARG A 369 -4.25 -6.65 7.56
C ARG A 369 -5.07 -5.40 7.22
N ASP A 370 -4.73 -4.24 7.78
CA ASP A 370 -5.43 -2.97 7.55
C ASP A 370 -4.91 -2.28 6.27
N PRO A 371 -5.74 -2.12 5.20
CA PRO A 371 -5.33 -1.44 3.98
C PRO A 371 -4.86 -0.02 4.20
N TRP A 372 -5.48 0.71 5.13
CA TRP A 372 -5.08 2.08 5.41
C TRP A 372 -3.65 2.15 5.93
N VAL A 373 -3.24 1.18 6.75
CA VAL A 373 -1.88 1.09 7.29
C VAL A 373 -0.87 0.84 6.18
N LEU A 374 -1.08 -0.19 5.34
CA LEU A 374 -0.18 -0.53 4.24
C LEU A 374 -0.02 0.61 3.20
N LEU A 375 -1.06 1.43 3.04
CA LEU A 375 -1.08 2.56 2.10
C LEU A 375 -0.52 3.86 2.67
N ASN A 376 -0.48 4.04 4.00
CA ASN A 376 -0.18 5.35 4.60
C ASN A 376 0.92 5.35 5.68
N MET A 377 1.40 4.19 6.10
CA MET A 377 2.36 4.10 7.20
C MET A 377 3.68 4.84 6.89
N ARG A 378 4.07 5.74 7.80
CA ARG A 378 5.40 6.38 7.79
C ARG A 378 6.25 5.94 8.97
N GLY A 379 5.62 5.61 10.08
CA GLY A 379 6.27 5.13 11.30
C GLY A 379 5.29 4.63 12.35
N VAL A 380 5.83 4.22 13.49
CA VAL A 380 5.09 3.69 14.64
C VAL A 380 5.41 4.52 15.88
N ARG A 381 4.38 4.98 16.58
CA ARG A 381 4.54 5.77 17.81
C ARG A 381 4.97 4.88 18.97
N LYS A 382 5.47 5.49 20.05
CA LYS A 382 5.80 4.78 21.30
C LYS A 382 4.64 3.98 21.90
N THR A 383 3.40 4.33 21.56
CA THR A 383 2.18 3.62 21.98
C THR A 383 1.84 2.40 21.11
N GLY A 384 2.72 2.01 20.17
CA GLY A 384 2.44 0.97 19.17
C GLY A 384 1.55 1.40 18.00
N LYS A 385 0.98 2.61 18.03
CA LYS A 385 0.06 3.09 16.98
C LYS A 385 0.81 3.57 15.74
N VAL A 386 0.42 3.06 14.58
CA VAL A 386 0.90 3.52 13.26
C VAL A 386 0.50 4.97 12.99
N THR A 387 1.40 5.70 12.35
CA THR A 387 1.20 7.10 11.95
C THR A 387 1.64 7.33 10.52
N ARG A 388 0.89 8.20 9.82
CA ARG A 388 1.18 8.66 8.46
C ARG A 388 2.00 9.95 8.40
N ASN A 389 2.37 10.47 9.57
CA ASN A 389 3.11 11.72 9.69
C ASN A 389 4.61 11.40 9.75
N ASN A 390 5.39 12.08 8.90
CA ASN A 390 6.82 11.86 8.78
C ASN A 390 7.62 12.24 10.04
N ASP A 391 7.09 13.17 10.84
CA ASP A 391 7.72 13.73 12.04
C ASP A 391 7.29 13.02 13.34
N LYS A 392 6.47 11.97 13.26
CA LYS A 392 5.93 11.27 14.44
C LYS A 392 6.35 9.81 14.43
N GLY A 393 6.84 9.35 15.58
CA GLY A 393 7.18 7.94 15.79
C GLY A 393 8.50 7.51 15.13
N THR A 394 8.82 6.25 15.30
CA THR A 394 9.99 5.62 14.69
C THR A 394 9.63 5.19 13.27
N PRO A 395 10.41 5.56 12.22
CA PRO A 395 10.18 5.07 10.87
C PRO A 395 10.07 3.55 10.83
N TRP A 396 9.06 3.01 10.16
CA TRP A 396 8.82 1.58 10.13
C TRP A 396 10.00 0.82 9.50
N SER A 397 10.69 1.42 8.52
CA SER A 397 11.88 0.82 7.91
C SER A 397 13.02 0.62 8.91
N LYS A 398 13.17 1.51 9.91
CA LYS A 398 14.12 1.31 11.01
C LYS A 398 13.71 0.13 11.89
N ILE A 399 12.42 -0.01 12.18
CA ILE A 399 11.87 -1.14 12.97
C ILE A 399 12.10 -2.46 12.22
N TRP A 400 11.75 -2.50 10.93
CA TRP A 400 12.01 -3.63 10.03
C TRP A 400 13.46 -4.09 10.11
N ASN A 401 14.41 -3.20 9.83
CA ASN A 401 15.82 -3.57 9.81
C ASN A 401 16.37 -4.00 11.17
N ASN A 402 15.91 -3.36 12.25
CA ASN A 402 16.33 -3.75 13.60
C ASN A 402 15.89 -5.18 13.93
N GLN A 403 14.63 -5.53 13.64
CA GLN A 403 14.09 -6.84 13.99
C GLN A 403 14.58 -7.93 13.04
N ILE A 404 14.46 -7.71 11.73
CA ILE A 404 14.90 -8.67 10.71
C ILE A 404 16.41 -8.91 10.78
N GLY A 405 17.20 -7.91 11.17
CA GLY A 405 18.64 -8.06 11.40
C GLY A 405 19.00 -9.04 12.54
N ARG A 406 18.04 -9.46 13.37
CA ARG A 406 18.22 -10.37 14.50
C ARG A 406 17.83 -11.81 14.18
N CYS A 407 17.27 -12.06 13.00
CA CYS A 407 16.99 -13.40 12.49
C CYS A 407 18.29 -14.19 12.28
N ARG A 408 18.33 -15.46 12.74
CA ARG A 408 19.50 -16.36 12.67
C ARG A 408 19.17 -17.78 12.15
N GLY A 409 17.95 -17.98 11.66
CA GLY A 409 17.44 -19.26 11.18
C GLY A 409 16.67 -20.07 12.22
N PHE A 410 15.97 -21.10 11.76
CA PHE A 410 15.06 -21.92 12.57
C PHE A 410 15.78 -22.99 13.41
N ASP A 411 16.98 -23.41 13.02
CA ASP A 411 17.73 -24.54 13.61
C ASP A 411 18.34 -24.25 14.99
N ASN A 412 18.10 -23.08 15.60
CA ASN A 412 18.87 -22.63 16.77
C ASN A 412 18.37 -23.16 18.13
N SER A 413 17.61 -24.26 18.13
CA SER A 413 17.39 -25.08 19.33
C SER A 413 18.35 -26.29 19.32
N SER A 414 19.53 -26.07 19.92
CA SER A 414 20.52 -27.04 20.46
C SER A 414 21.83 -27.31 19.68
N SER A 415 22.95 -26.99 20.37
CA SER A 415 24.27 -27.65 20.36
C SER A 415 25.15 -27.62 19.10
N SER A 416 26.02 -26.61 18.96
CA SER A 416 27.41 -26.76 18.45
C SER A 416 28.23 -25.46 18.32
N MET A 417 27.97 -24.41 19.10
CA MET A 417 28.93 -23.31 19.28
C MET A 417 29.17 -23.08 20.77
N PRO A 418 30.41 -23.23 21.29
CA PRO A 418 30.71 -23.05 22.71
C PRO A 418 30.42 -21.64 23.24
N ASP A 419 30.38 -20.63 22.36
CA ASP A 419 30.41 -19.21 22.75
C ASP A 419 29.21 -18.37 22.27
N ALA A 420 28.11 -18.98 21.80
CA ALA A 420 26.88 -18.24 21.48
C ALA A 420 25.95 -18.17 22.72
N PRO A 421 25.44 -16.99 23.12
CA PRO A 421 24.50 -16.87 24.24
C PRO A 421 23.29 -17.78 24.03
N ARG A 422 22.98 -18.61 25.04
CA ARG A 422 21.90 -19.60 24.98
C ARG A 422 20.55 -18.88 24.95
N ILE A 423 19.69 -19.24 24.00
CA ILE A 423 18.31 -18.71 23.85
C ILE A 423 17.36 -19.11 25.01
N TYR A 424 17.82 -19.90 25.99
CA TYR A 424 16.99 -20.39 27.09
C TYR A 424 17.53 -19.97 28.46
N ASP A 425 17.41 -18.68 28.79
CA ASP A 425 17.48 -18.25 30.20
C ASP A 425 16.74 -16.92 30.45
N ILE A 426 15.46 -16.85 30.10
CA ILE A 426 14.61 -15.68 30.38
C ILE A 426 13.48 -16.07 31.36
N LYS A 427 13.87 -16.36 32.60
CA LYS A 427 13.01 -16.26 33.79
C LYS A 427 13.63 -15.31 34.82
N ARG A 428 14.06 -14.11 34.41
CA ARG A 428 14.40 -13.04 35.37
C ARG A 428 13.46 -11.85 35.20
N PRO A 429 12.78 -11.41 36.28
CA PRO A 429 11.99 -10.19 36.24
C PRO A 429 12.93 -8.99 36.05
N PHE A 430 12.49 -8.05 35.21
CA PHE A 430 13.13 -6.76 34.96
C PHE A 430 13.56 -6.06 36.27
N THR A 431 14.87 -5.84 36.45
CA THR A 431 15.38 -4.77 37.29
C THR A 431 15.87 -3.64 36.39
N ARG A 432 15.53 -2.40 36.75
CA ARG A 432 15.88 -1.20 35.97
C ARG A 432 17.41 -1.06 35.88
N PRO A 433 18.00 -0.66 34.74
CA PRO A 433 19.43 -0.43 34.65
C PRO A 433 19.82 0.79 35.48
N ASN A 434 20.88 0.68 36.28
CA ASN A 434 21.56 1.83 36.86
C ASN A 434 22.35 2.55 35.74
N PRO A 435 22.38 3.89 35.73
CA PRO A 435 23.17 4.63 34.75
C PRO A 435 24.65 4.53 35.11
N GLY A 436 25.43 3.80 34.30
CA GLY A 436 26.89 3.72 34.43
C GLY A 436 27.56 2.40 34.02
N ASP A 437 26.84 1.45 33.43
CA ASP A 437 27.42 0.16 33.01
C ASP A 437 27.51 0.09 31.47
N ASP A 438 28.73 0.23 30.95
CA ASP A 438 29.11 -0.04 29.55
C ASP A 438 29.23 -1.56 29.32
N SER A 439 28.16 -2.30 29.61
CA SER A 439 28.04 -3.72 29.29
C SER A 439 27.13 -3.87 28.07
N ASP A 440 27.66 -4.51 27.02
CA ASP A 440 26.96 -4.86 25.79
C ASP A 440 25.58 -5.46 26.11
N SER A 441 24.53 -4.68 25.87
CA SER A 441 23.14 -5.14 25.92
C SER A 441 23.01 -6.33 24.97
N GLU A 442 23.02 -7.56 25.50
CA GLU A 442 22.81 -8.80 24.74
C GLU A 442 21.58 -8.64 23.82
N THR A 443 21.85 -8.48 22.53
CA THR A 443 20.79 -8.31 21.54
C THR A 443 20.07 -9.64 21.36
N ILE A 444 18.83 -9.73 21.85
CA ILE A 444 17.82 -10.74 21.52
C ILE A 444 17.98 -11.38 20.13
N LEU A 445 18.43 -12.62 19.97
CA LEU A 445 18.40 -13.31 18.67
C LEU A 445 17.03 -13.95 18.42
N LEU A 446 16.55 -13.92 17.17
CA LEU A 446 15.23 -14.41 16.81
C LEU A 446 15.33 -15.69 15.95
N PRO A 447 14.51 -16.72 16.22
CA PRO A 447 14.47 -17.97 15.47
C PRO A 447 13.67 -17.79 14.16
N CYS A 448 14.11 -16.84 13.35
CA CYS A 448 13.51 -16.47 12.08
C CYS A 448 14.57 -16.37 11.00
N GLU A 449 14.13 -16.32 9.76
CA GLU A 449 14.94 -16.02 8.59
C GLU A 449 14.65 -14.59 8.08
N PRO A 450 15.64 -13.86 7.56
CA PRO A 450 15.45 -12.48 7.15
C PRO A 450 14.74 -12.37 5.80
N ALA A 451 14.00 -11.26 5.60
CA ALA A 451 13.36 -10.92 4.33
C ALA A 451 13.60 -9.45 3.96
N SER A 452 13.71 -9.17 2.66
CA SER A 452 13.92 -7.80 2.15
C SER A 452 12.60 -7.11 1.80
N VAL A 453 12.55 -5.78 1.88
CA VAL A 453 11.37 -5.00 1.46
C VAL A 453 11.75 -3.86 0.52
N VAL A 454 11.12 -3.78 -0.64
CA VAL A 454 11.20 -2.62 -1.55
C VAL A 454 9.96 -1.75 -1.35
N TYR A 455 10.11 -0.44 -1.24
CA TYR A 455 8.97 0.45 -0.97
C TYR A 455 9.03 1.83 -1.61
N GLY A 456 7.84 2.41 -1.81
CA GLY A 456 7.60 3.77 -2.27
C GLY A 456 7.34 4.73 -1.11
N HIS A 457 6.49 5.75 -1.33
CA HIS A 457 5.89 6.57 -0.27
C HIS A 457 6.90 7.02 0.81
N ALA A 458 8.06 7.50 0.38
CA ALA A 458 9.21 7.82 1.22
C ALA A 458 9.96 9.07 0.76
N ALA A 459 9.38 9.87 -0.15
CA ALA A 459 9.99 11.05 -0.77
C ALA A 459 10.68 11.98 0.22
N THR A 460 10.08 12.21 1.40
CA THR A 460 10.64 13.08 2.44
C THR A 460 11.96 12.58 3.03
N ARG A 461 12.26 11.29 2.91
CA ARG A 461 13.54 10.67 3.27
C ARG A 461 14.48 10.51 2.07
N GLY A 462 14.00 10.76 0.85
CA GLY A 462 14.74 10.53 -0.38
C GLY A 462 15.07 9.04 -0.57
N LEU A 463 16.27 8.78 -1.10
CA LEU A 463 16.74 7.41 -1.34
C LEU A 463 17.10 6.74 0.00
N ASP A 464 16.27 5.79 0.43
CA ASP A 464 16.31 5.21 1.79
C ASP A 464 16.80 3.75 1.75
N VAL A 465 18.10 3.56 1.59
CA VAL A 465 18.72 2.22 1.46
C VAL A 465 19.22 1.72 2.82
N LYS A 466 18.77 0.52 3.22
CA LYS A 466 19.21 -0.22 4.42
C LYS A 466 19.46 -1.69 4.04
N ARG A 467 19.96 -2.49 4.98
CA ARG A 467 20.32 -3.90 4.70
C ARG A 467 19.14 -4.75 4.23
N TRP A 468 17.97 -4.59 4.85
CA TRP A 468 16.77 -5.40 4.62
C TRP A 468 15.59 -4.58 4.10
N SER A 469 15.81 -3.30 3.75
CA SER A 469 14.75 -2.47 3.16
C SER A 469 15.32 -1.41 2.22
N VAL A 470 14.66 -1.19 1.08
CA VAL A 470 15.08 -0.23 0.05
C VAL A 470 13.91 0.67 -0.34
N GLY A 471 13.95 1.92 0.10
CA GLY A 471 12.99 2.95 -0.29
C GLY A 471 13.43 3.66 -1.57
N ILE A 472 12.62 3.57 -2.62
CA ILE A 472 12.94 4.06 -3.98
C ILE A 472 12.11 5.28 -4.43
N ASP A 473 11.17 5.74 -3.60
CA ASP A 473 10.51 7.03 -3.80
C ASP A 473 11.48 8.18 -3.47
N THR A 474 12.13 8.70 -4.50
CA THR A 474 13.10 9.79 -4.41
C THR A 474 12.51 11.16 -4.78
N GLY A 475 11.18 11.32 -4.73
CA GLY A 475 10.51 12.61 -4.87
C GLY A 475 10.50 13.19 -6.28
N CYS A 476 10.32 12.37 -7.32
CA CYS A 476 10.30 12.84 -8.72
C CYS A 476 9.30 13.99 -8.95
N LEU A 477 8.10 13.89 -8.37
CA LEU A 477 7.05 14.91 -8.40
C LEU A 477 7.55 16.30 -7.94
N TYR A 478 8.49 16.34 -6.99
CA TYR A 478 9.04 17.57 -6.42
C TYR A 478 10.26 18.11 -7.18
N GLY A 479 10.53 17.57 -8.39
CA GLY A 479 11.67 17.96 -9.21
C GLY A 479 13.01 17.37 -8.75
N TRP A 480 12.96 16.30 -7.95
CA TRP A 480 14.16 15.59 -7.50
C TRP A 480 14.52 14.48 -8.49
N ARG A 481 14.37 13.22 -8.12
CA ARG A 481 14.80 12.10 -8.95
C ARG A 481 13.70 11.04 -9.06
N LEU A 482 13.66 10.34 -10.18
CA LEU A 482 12.97 9.05 -10.29
C LEU A 482 14.04 7.96 -10.25
N THR A 483 13.85 6.96 -9.40
CA THR A 483 14.84 5.92 -9.12
C THR A 483 14.28 4.55 -9.43
N THR A 484 15.14 3.69 -9.98
CA THR A 484 14.89 2.26 -10.12
C THR A 484 15.96 1.43 -9.43
N LEU A 485 15.52 0.35 -8.78
CA LEU A 485 16.36 -0.74 -8.31
C LEU A 485 16.32 -1.87 -9.34
N ILE A 486 17.48 -2.36 -9.76
CA ILE A 486 17.62 -3.44 -10.74
C ILE A 486 18.26 -4.62 -10.04
N LEU A 487 17.62 -5.78 -10.11
CA LEU A 487 18.16 -7.07 -9.67
C LEU A 487 18.44 -7.96 -10.88
N GLN A 488 19.59 -8.63 -10.86
CA GLN A 488 20.01 -9.56 -11.91
C GLN A 488 21.00 -10.57 -11.34
N ARG A 489 20.98 -11.82 -11.79
CA ARG A 489 22.07 -12.77 -11.51
C ARG A 489 23.21 -12.56 -12.52
N PRO A 490 24.47 -12.46 -12.07
CA PRO A 490 25.60 -12.30 -12.97
C PRO A 490 25.74 -13.53 -13.88
N ASN A 491 26.08 -13.31 -15.15
CA ASN A 491 26.44 -14.38 -16.06
C ASN A 491 27.78 -14.99 -15.60
N GLY A 492 27.98 -16.31 -15.83
CA GLY A 492 29.21 -17.00 -15.45
C GLY A 492 30.51 -16.37 -15.97
N SER A 493 30.43 -15.54 -17.03
CA SER A 493 31.55 -14.76 -17.59
C SER A 493 31.89 -13.47 -16.82
N ASP A 494 30.99 -12.92 -16.00
CA ASP A 494 31.21 -11.67 -15.26
C ASP A 494 31.88 -11.90 -13.88
N ILE A 495 31.97 -13.16 -13.45
CA ILE A 495 32.52 -13.57 -12.15
C ILE A 495 34.04 -13.29 -12.07
N GLU A 496 34.76 -13.32 -13.19
CA GLU A 496 36.22 -13.14 -13.23
C GLU A 496 36.70 -11.69 -13.03
N SER A 497 35.79 -10.71 -13.11
CA SER A 497 36.09 -9.29 -12.86
C SER A 497 35.86 -8.84 -11.41
N ARG A 498 35.54 -9.77 -10.50
CA ARG A 498 34.90 -9.52 -9.20
C ARG A 498 35.86 -9.33 -8.00
N TYR A 499 37.13 -9.04 -8.24
CA TYR A 499 37.98 -8.55 -7.14
C TYR A 499 37.66 -7.08 -6.86
N PRO A 500 37.32 -6.69 -5.62
CA PRO A 500 37.10 -5.30 -5.29
C PRO A 500 38.44 -4.56 -5.40
N GLU A 501 38.62 -3.74 -6.43
CA GLU A 501 39.52 -2.59 -6.28
C GLU A 501 38.97 -1.76 -5.12
N SER A 502 39.79 -1.58 -4.09
CA SER A 502 39.54 -0.70 -2.97
C SER A 502 39.16 0.69 -3.51
N GLU A 503 37.88 1.03 -3.50
CA GLU A 503 37.45 2.41 -3.64
C GLU A 503 37.90 3.14 -2.37
N VAL A 504 38.93 3.96 -2.54
CA VAL A 504 39.40 4.94 -1.56
C VAL A 504 38.23 5.89 -1.29
N ASP A 505 37.80 5.93 -0.02
CA ASP A 505 36.95 6.98 0.51
C ASP A 505 37.58 8.35 0.24
N ASP A 506 36.79 9.27 -0.32
CA ASP A 506 37.06 10.71 -0.32
C ASP A 506 35.73 11.45 -0.10
N ASP A 507 35.47 11.69 1.17
CA ASP A 507 34.99 12.93 1.78
C ASP A 507 33.65 13.53 1.28
N GLY A 508 32.60 13.30 2.07
CA GLY A 508 31.33 14.01 1.95
C GLY A 508 30.48 13.87 3.22
N VAL A 509 31.02 14.39 4.33
CA VAL A 509 30.38 14.56 5.64
C VAL A 509 28.91 14.94 5.53
N TYR A 510 28.02 14.11 6.07
CA TYR A 510 26.73 14.57 6.58
C TYR A 510 26.74 14.37 8.08
N GLN A 511 27.01 15.47 8.79
CA GLN A 511 26.73 15.58 10.20
C GLN A 511 25.24 15.37 10.42
N ASP A 512 24.94 14.43 11.32
CA ASP A 512 23.75 14.52 12.16
C ASP A 512 23.63 15.95 12.68
N GLU A 513 22.50 16.61 12.45
CA GLU A 513 21.98 17.56 13.43
C GLU A 513 20.48 17.80 13.19
N ASP A 514 19.75 17.52 14.27
CA ASP A 514 18.38 17.94 14.49
C ASP A 514 18.24 19.47 14.38
N ASN A 515 17.01 19.90 14.07
CA ASN A 515 16.48 21.25 14.30
C ASN A 515 16.61 22.27 13.16
N TRP A 516 15.53 22.48 12.41
CA TRP A 516 15.20 23.85 11.97
C TRP A 516 13.68 24.08 11.83
N TYR A 517 13.09 24.61 12.90
CA TYR A 517 11.92 25.48 12.80
C TYR A 517 12.40 26.93 12.61
N SER A 518 11.69 27.65 11.74
CA SER A 518 11.70 29.12 11.58
C SER A 518 12.87 29.76 10.84
N ALA A 519 12.62 30.28 9.63
CA ALA A 519 12.62 31.74 9.37
C ALA A 519 12.72 32.05 7.87
N GLY A 520 11.87 32.98 7.43
CA GLY A 520 12.35 34.18 6.76
C GLY A 520 12.66 34.12 5.27
N ILE A 521 11.69 34.55 4.47
CA ILE A 521 11.87 35.09 3.12
C ILE A 521 12.87 36.26 3.15
N ALA A 522 13.88 36.23 2.29
CA ALA A 522 14.51 37.44 1.74
C ALA A 522 15.06 37.14 0.33
N ARG A 523 14.57 37.92 -0.63
CA ARG A 523 15.03 37.97 -2.02
C ARG A 523 16.36 38.73 -2.11
N SER A 524 17.25 38.30 -3.00
CA SER A 524 18.23 39.18 -3.63
C SER A 524 18.57 38.64 -5.01
N ASP A 525 18.32 39.48 -6.01
CA ASP A 525 18.73 39.31 -7.40
C ASP A 525 20.26 39.30 -7.52
N GLY A 526 20.78 38.52 -8.47
CA GLY A 526 22.20 38.39 -8.74
C GLY A 526 22.45 37.57 -9.99
N GLN A 527 22.45 38.26 -11.13
CA GLN A 527 22.78 37.78 -12.46
C GLN A 527 24.27 37.40 -12.53
N TRP A 528 24.59 36.16 -12.90
CA TRP A 528 25.96 35.73 -13.22
C TRP A 528 25.95 34.89 -14.49
N GLU A 529 26.72 35.35 -15.47
CA GLU A 529 26.90 34.78 -16.80
C GLU A 529 27.65 33.44 -16.76
N GLU A 530 27.30 32.59 -17.71
CA GLU A 530 27.72 31.19 -17.86
C GLU A 530 29.06 31.10 -18.63
N PRO A 531 30.11 30.44 -18.11
CA PRO A 531 31.27 30.10 -18.92
C PRO A 531 31.09 28.73 -19.58
N GLU A 532 31.11 28.70 -20.92
CA GLU A 532 31.15 27.49 -21.73
C GLU A 532 32.40 26.65 -21.42
N MET A 533 32.22 25.35 -21.15
CA MET A 533 33.30 24.36 -21.08
C MET A 533 32.82 22.94 -21.39
N PRO A 534 33.71 22.06 -21.89
CA PRO A 534 33.44 21.16 -23.01
C PRO A 534 32.72 19.86 -22.63
N SER A 535 32.07 19.28 -23.64
CA SER A 535 31.29 18.04 -23.61
C SER A 535 32.07 16.84 -23.08
N ARG A 536 32.08 16.65 -21.75
CA ARG A 536 32.38 15.36 -21.13
C ARG A 536 31.08 14.57 -21.00
N ARG A 537 30.96 13.46 -21.75
CA ARG A 537 29.94 12.43 -21.51
C ARG A 537 29.95 12.05 -20.03
N ARG A 538 28.98 12.55 -19.26
CA ARG A 538 28.80 12.22 -17.84
C ARG A 538 28.56 10.71 -17.73
N ARG A 539 29.56 9.96 -17.27
CA ARG A 539 29.40 8.58 -16.80
C ARG A 539 28.29 8.60 -15.73
N ARG A 540 27.16 7.96 -16.03
CA ARG A 540 26.03 7.85 -15.11
C ARG A 540 26.47 7.04 -13.88
N LYS A 541 26.37 7.61 -12.68
CA LYS A 541 26.69 6.92 -11.42
C LYS A 541 25.65 5.83 -11.15
N THR A 542 25.99 4.58 -11.47
CA THR A 542 25.27 3.38 -11.01
C THR A 542 25.80 3.02 -9.62
N ARG A 543 24.93 2.91 -8.61
CA ARG A 543 25.33 2.54 -7.24
C ARG A 543 24.95 1.08 -6.98
N ARG A 544 25.91 0.23 -6.61
CA ARG A 544 25.62 -1.14 -6.14
C ARG A 544 25.13 -1.10 -4.70
N VAL A 545 24.21 -1.99 -4.35
CA VAL A 545 23.66 -2.14 -2.99
C VAL A 545 23.54 -3.62 -2.62
N GLU A 546 23.49 -3.93 -1.33
CA GLU A 546 23.15 -5.27 -0.87
C GLU A 546 21.64 -5.47 -0.92
N PHE A 547 21.19 -6.62 -1.40
CA PHE A 547 19.77 -6.99 -1.46
C PHE A 547 19.61 -8.50 -1.24
N GLY A 548 18.56 -8.90 -0.53
CA GLY A 548 18.30 -10.32 -0.24
C GLY A 548 19.38 -10.95 0.64
N ASP A 549 19.42 -12.28 0.65
CA ASP A 549 20.39 -13.04 1.43
C ASP A 549 21.82 -12.91 0.90
N LYS A 550 22.81 -13.04 1.80
CA LYS A 550 24.23 -13.01 1.45
C LYS A 550 24.61 -14.08 0.40
N GLY A 551 23.88 -15.19 0.36
CA GLY A 551 24.07 -16.29 -0.60
C GLY A 551 23.19 -16.21 -1.85
N SER A 552 22.32 -15.20 -1.98
CA SER A 552 21.37 -15.11 -3.10
C SER A 552 22.06 -15.00 -4.46
N GLY A 553 23.29 -14.50 -4.52
CA GLY A 553 24.01 -14.31 -5.79
C GLY A 553 23.44 -13.19 -6.67
N LEU A 554 22.50 -12.40 -6.14
CA LEU A 554 21.90 -11.26 -6.84
C LEU A 554 22.87 -10.08 -6.90
N ASP A 555 22.95 -9.44 -8.05
CA ASP A 555 23.54 -8.12 -8.22
C ASP A 555 22.44 -7.06 -8.20
N ALA A 556 22.51 -6.14 -7.24
CA ALA A 556 21.52 -5.10 -7.06
C ALA A 556 22.13 -3.72 -7.37
N ARG A 557 21.50 -2.97 -8.29
CA ARG A 557 21.98 -1.69 -8.78
C ARG A 557 20.88 -0.64 -8.75
N LEU A 558 21.23 0.56 -8.28
CA LEU A 558 20.36 1.73 -8.32
C LEU A 558 20.73 2.65 -9.48
N VAL A 559 19.70 3.06 -10.23
CA VAL A 559 19.80 4.06 -11.28
C VAL A 559 18.74 5.12 -11.05
N SER A 560 19.13 6.39 -11.15
CA SER A 560 18.18 7.49 -11.01
C SER A 560 18.36 8.53 -12.11
N ILE A 561 17.26 9.12 -12.57
CA ILE A 561 17.24 10.27 -13.47
C ILE A 561 16.68 11.50 -12.76
N LYS A 562 17.07 12.70 -13.20
CA LYS A 562 16.55 13.96 -12.65
C LYS A 562 15.17 14.23 -13.24
N CYS A 563 14.21 14.59 -12.40
CA CYS A 563 12.89 14.99 -12.84
C CYS A 563 12.81 16.52 -13.01
N PRO A 564 12.05 17.02 -14.00
CA PRO A 564 11.72 18.43 -14.12
C PRO A 564 10.84 18.88 -12.94
N LYS A 565 10.84 20.17 -12.63
CA LYS A 565 9.94 20.72 -11.61
C LYS A 565 8.54 20.79 -12.19
N MET A 566 7.52 20.64 -11.34
CA MET A 566 6.12 20.65 -11.75
C MET A 566 5.70 21.92 -12.53
N GLY A 567 6.33 23.06 -12.23
CA GLY A 567 6.11 24.32 -12.95
C GLY A 567 6.72 24.40 -14.35
N ASP A 568 7.58 23.44 -14.73
CA ASP A 568 8.23 23.40 -16.04
C ASP A 568 7.34 22.76 -17.13
N PHE A 569 6.14 22.28 -16.77
CA PHE A 569 5.16 21.67 -17.67
C PHE A 569 3.98 22.59 -18.04
N ALA A 570 4.07 23.87 -17.65
CA ALA A 570 3.04 24.89 -17.90
C ALA A 570 3.09 25.44 -19.32
#